data_AF-A0ABD5NXV4-F1
#
_entry.id   AF-A0ABD5NXV4-F1
#
_cell.length_a   1.000
_cell.length_b   1.000
_cell.length_c   1.000
_cell.angle_alpha   90.00
_cell.angle_beta   90.00
_cell.angle_gamma   90.00
#
_symmetry.space_group_name_H-M   'P 1'
#
loop_
_entity.id
_entity.type
_entity.pdbx_description
1 polymer ?
#
loop_
_entity_poly.entity_id
_entity_poly.type
_entity_poly.pdbx_seq_one_letter_code
_entity_poly.pdbx_strand_id
1 'polypeptide(L)'
;MNQPSSLAKLRTRIDAFRMKNASEAEIRERQHQRLQELLDFVLRKSRFYKRLYEDVDRPITTLDSLPPVTKPQLMEHFDSVVTDTAVELDDVKDFTADTETIGERFLGRYPVWMMPCFAAE
;
A
#
# COMPACT_ATOMS: atom_id res chain seq x y z
N MET A 1 -18.57 -1.36 -6.44
CA MET A 1 -18.33 -0.53 -5.23
C MET A 1 -17.99 -1.45 -4.06
N ASN A 2 -16.76 -1.94 -3.94
CA ASN A 2 -16.37 -2.77 -2.79
C ASN A 2 -15.99 -1.84 -1.62
N GLN A 3 -17.03 -1.33 -0.95
CA GLN A 3 -16.89 -0.50 0.24
C GLN A 3 -16.07 -1.26 1.29
N PRO A 4 -15.09 -0.63 1.97
CA PRO A 4 -14.49 -1.28 3.13
C PRO A 4 -15.62 -1.65 4.09
N SER A 5 -15.60 -2.89 4.56
CA SER A 5 -16.66 -3.44 5.41
C SER A 5 -16.95 -2.46 6.56
N SER A 6 -18.21 -2.41 7.02
CA SER A 6 -18.64 -1.52 8.10
C SER A 6 -17.67 -1.57 9.32
N LEU A 7 -17.09 -2.75 9.56
CA LEU A 7 -16.10 -3.03 10.59
C LEU A 7 -14.77 -2.29 10.38
N ALA A 8 -14.24 -2.21 9.15
CA ALA A 8 -13.01 -1.49 8.86
C ALA A 8 -13.17 0.02 9.09
N LYS A 9 -14.32 0.60 8.71
CA LYS A 9 -14.64 2.01 8.94
C LYS A 9 -14.81 2.32 10.43
N LEU A 10 -15.49 1.42 11.16
CA LEU A 10 -15.68 1.55 12.60
C LEU A 10 -14.34 1.47 13.34
N ARG A 11 -13.45 0.54 12.94
CA ARG A 11 -12.10 0.40 13.49
C ARG A 11 -11.31 1.71 13.35
N THR A 12 -11.31 2.34 12.18
CA THR A 12 -10.59 3.61 11.95
C THR A 12 -11.18 4.75 12.79
N ARG A 13 -12.51 4.84 12.95
CA ARG A 13 -13.16 5.87 13.77
C ARG A 13 -12.89 5.71 15.26
N ILE A 14 -13.01 4.49 15.77
CA ILE A 14 -12.71 4.16 17.17
C ILE A 14 -11.24 4.46 17.45
N ASP A 15 -10.35 4.12 16.52
CA ASP A 15 -8.93 4.40 16.63
C ASP A 15 -8.65 5.91 16.71
N ALA A 16 -9.16 6.70 15.76
CA ALA A 16 -8.99 8.15 15.76
C ALA A 16 -9.56 8.80 17.03
N PHE A 17 -10.69 8.30 17.53
CA PHE A 17 -11.29 8.76 18.78
C PHE A 17 -10.43 8.42 20.00
N ARG A 18 -9.91 7.18 20.09
CA ARG A 18 -9.03 6.73 21.18
C ARG A 18 -7.71 7.50 21.20
N MET A 19 -7.21 7.92 20.04
CA MET A 19 -5.96 8.69 19.95
C MET A 19 -6.12 10.17 20.32
N LYS A 20 -7.35 10.68 20.48
CA LYS A 20 -7.60 12.11 20.75
C LYS A 20 -6.92 12.62 22.04
N ASN A 21 -6.79 11.76 23.04
CA ASN A 21 -6.13 12.05 24.33
C ASN A 21 -5.00 11.07 24.63
N ALA A 22 -4.48 10.36 23.62
CA ALA A 22 -3.45 9.36 23.85
C ALA A 22 -2.14 10.01 24.29
N SER A 23 -1.54 9.41 25.30
CA SER A 23 -0.15 9.67 25.68
C SER A 23 0.80 9.24 24.57
N GLU A 24 2.02 9.75 24.61
CA GLU A 24 3.07 9.37 23.68
C GLU A 24 3.33 7.85 23.69
N ALA A 25 3.27 7.22 24.85
CA ALA A 25 3.44 5.78 25.00
C ALA A 25 2.32 4.99 24.28
N GLU A 26 1.06 5.43 24.40
CA GLU A 26 -0.07 4.81 23.72
C GLU A 26 0.01 4.98 22.19
N ILE A 27 0.50 6.13 21.72
CA ILE A 27 0.74 6.37 20.30
C ILE A 27 1.83 5.43 19.78
N ARG A 28 2.96 5.30 20.49
CA ARG A 28 4.07 4.44 20.09
C ARG A 28 3.65 2.97 20.03
N GLU A 29 2.94 2.48 21.04
CA GLU A 29 2.42 1.12 21.05
C GLU A 29 1.49 0.86 19.85
N ARG A 30 0.64 1.85 19.53
CA ARG A 30 -0.27 1.75 18.40
C ARG A 30 0.45 1.73 17.06
N GLN A 31 1.50 2.55 16.91
CA GLN A 31 2.36 2.57 15.72
C GLN A 31 3.06 1.23 15.56
N HIS A 32 3.61 0.66 16.64
CA HIS A 32 4.27 -0.63 16.62
C HIS A 32 3.32 -1.75 16.18
N GLN A 33 2.13 -1.85 16.76
CA GLN A 33 1.13 -2.84 16.36
C GLN A 33 0.76 -2.74 14.87
N ARG A 34 0.54 -1.52 14.38
CA ARG A 34 0.21 -1.29 12.96
C ARG A 34 1.37 -1.63 12.03
N LEU A 35 2.59 -1.33 12.44
CA LEU A 35 3.77 -1.69 11.69
C LEU A 35 3.86 -3.21 11.53
N GLN A 36 3.67 -3.98 12.61
CA GLN A 36 3.65 -5.44 12.52
C GLN A 36 2.54 -5.96 11.59
N GLU A 37 1.31 -5.45 11.72
CA GLU A 37 0.19 -5.83 10.84
C GLU A 37 0.51 -5.57 9.34
N LEU A 38 1.13 -4.42 9.04
CA LEU A 38 1.53 -4.06 7.68
C LEU A 38 2.65 -4.94 7.16
N LEU A 39 3.70 -5.18 7.96
CA LEU A 39 4.82 -6.04 7.58
C LEU A 39 4.36 -7.48 7.33
N ASP A 40 3.52 -8.03 8.20
CA ASP A 40 2.94 -9.36 8.03
C ASP A 40 2.12 -9.47 6.75
N PHE A 41 1.35 -8.44 6.41
CA PHE A 41 0.57 -8.42 5.18
C PHE A 41 1.47 -8.33 3.95
N VAL A 42 2.39 -7.36 3.95
CA VAL A 42 3.24 -7.05 2.80
C VAL A 42 4.24 -8.16 2.51
N LEU A 43 4.89 -8.74 3.53
CA LEU A 43 5.83 -9.86 3.35
C LEU A 43 5.16 -11.13 2.82
N ARG A 44 3.85 -11.30 3.06
CA ARG A 44 3.07 -12.42 2.51
C ARG A 44 2.56 -12.18 1.09
N LYS A 45 2.32 -10.92 0.71
CA LYS A 45 1.57 -10.59 -0.50
C LYS A 45 2.38 -9.87 -1.57
N SER A 46 3.42 -9.15 -1.20
CA SER A 46 4.28 -8.41 -2.13
C SER A 46 5.61 -9.14 -2.31
N ARG A 47 5.89 -9.54 -3.55
CA ARG A 47 7.16 -10.22 -3.90
C ARG A 47 8.36 -9.28 -3.77
N PHE A 48 8.16 -8.00 -4.08
CA PHE A 48 9.18 -6.95 -3.98
C PHE A 48 9.66 -6.80 -2.54
N TYR A 49 8.75 -6.50 -1.60
CA TYR A 49 9.12 -6.28 -0.19
C TYR A 49 9.63 -7.54 0.50
N LYS A 50 9.17 -8.73 0.09
CA LYS A 50 9.72 -10.00 0.59
C LYS A 50 11.21 -10.13 0.28
N ARG A 51 11.65 -9.73 -0.92
CA ARG A 51 13.06 -9.74 -1.32
C ARG A 51 13.83 -8.58 -0.69
N LEU A 52 13.27 -7.38 -0.72
CA LEU A 52 13.93 -6.18 -0.18
C LEU A 52 14.27 -6.31 1.31
N TYR A 53 13.41 -6.98 2.08
CA TYR A 53 13.59 -7.18 3.52
C TYR A 53 14.10 -8.57 3.89
N GLU A 54 14.70 -9.30 2.94
CA GLU A 54 15.27 -10.63 3.21
C GLU A 54 16.46 -10.54 4.18
N ASP A 55 17.32 -9.54 3.98
CA ASP A 55 18.54 -9.30 4.78
C ASP A 55 18.34 -8.33 5.96
N VAL A 56 17.09 -7.96 6.26
CA VAL A 56 16.80 -7.06 7.39
C VAL A 56 16.68 -7.86 8.69
N ASP A 57 17.42 -7.42 9.71
CA ASP A 57 17.41 -8.03 11.05
C ASP A 57 16.00 -8.06 11.66
N ARG A 58 15.69 -9.18 12.33
CA ARG A 58 14.40 -9.40 13.01
C ARG A 58 14.56 -9.36 14.54
N PRO A 59 13.54 -8.86 15.26
CA PRO A 59 12.27 -8.31 14.77
C PRO A 59 12.42 -6.88 14.23
N ILE A 60 11.67 -6.53 13.18
CA ILE A 60 11.60 -5.17 12.67
C ILE A 60 10.69 -4.36 13.60
N THR A 61 11.27 -3.52 14.46
CA THR A 61 10.50 -2.74 15.45
C THR A 61 10.24 -1.30 15.02
N THR A 62 10.98 -0.79 14.04
CA THR A 62 10.95 0.62 13.62
C THR A 62 10.98 0.74 12.10
N LEU A 63 10.46 1.84 11.56
CA LEU A 63 10.57 2.13 10.12
C LEU A 63 12.00 2.50 9.72
N ASP A 64 12.76 3.12 10.63
CA ASP A 64 14.12 3.63 10.35
C ASP A 64 15.15 2.51 10.08
N SER A 65 14.85 1.27 10.49
CA SER A 65 15.68 0.10 10.19
C SER A 65 15.41 -0.50 8.82
N LEU A 66 14.43 0.02 8.07
CA LEU A 66 14.06 -0.47 6.74
C LEU A 66 14.78 0.34 5.65
N PRO A 67 15.27 -0.31 4.58
CA PRO A 67 15.79 0.42 3.44
C PRO A 67 14.66 1.28 2.81
N PRO A 68 14.91 2.58 2.54
CA PRO A 68 13.92 3.44 1.92
C PRO A 68 13.64 3.00 0.49
N VAL A 69 12.38 3.16 0.04
CA VAL A 69 11.96 2.81 -1.32
C VAL A 69 11.57 4.07 -2.08
N THR A 70 12.12 4.22 -3.28
CA THR A 70 11.88 5.37 -4.15
C THR A 70 10.78 5.09 -5.17
N LYS A 71 10.13 6.16 -5.66
CA LYS A 71 9.12 6.03 -6.72
C LYS A 71 9.64 5.31 -7.98
N PRO A 72 10.85 5.62 -8.52
CA PRO A 72 11.39 4.88 -9.66
C PRO A 72 11.48 3.37 -9.42
N GLN A 73 11.99 2.94 -8.26
CA GLN A 73 12.04 1.51 -7.89
C GLN A 73 10.65 0.88 -7.85
N LEU A 74 9.65 1.60 -7.31
CA LEU A 74 8.28 1.10 -7.29
C LEU A 74 7.70 0.95 -8.71
N MET A 75 8.01 1.87 -9.62
CA MET A 75 7.53 1.81 -10.99
C MET A 75 8.24 0.72 -11.80
N GLU A 76 9.55 0.55 -11.63
CA GLU A 76 10.35 -0.50 -12.26
C GLU A 76 9.89 -1.91 -11.85
N HIS A 77 9.47 -2.06 -10.59
CA HIS A 77 9.08 -3.34 -10.02
C HIS A 77 7.57 -3.47 -9.76
N PHE A 78 6.74 -2.67 -10.44
CA PHE A 78 5.31 -2.50 -10.15
C PHE A 78 4.56 -3.83 -9.92
N ASP A 79 4.64 -4.78 -10.87
CA ASP A 79 3.92 -6.07 -10.81
C ASP A 79 4.38 -6.99 -9.66
N SER A 80 5.52 -6.68 -9.05
CA SER A 80 6.04 -7.37 -7.87
C SER A 80 5.77 -6.61 -6.57
N VAL A 81 5.58 -5.30 -6.65
CA VAL A 81 5.16 -4.42 -5.53
C VAL A 81 3.69 -4.65 -5.21
N VAL A 82 2.82 -4.63 -6.23
CA VAL A 82 1.36 -4.75 -6.06
C VAL A 82 1.01 -6.12 -5.45
N THR A 83 0.10 -6.11 -4.48
CA THR A 83 -0.26 -7.28 -3.67
C THR A 83 -1.37 -8.15 -4.26
N ASP A 84 -2.00 -7.71 -5.35
CA ASP A 84 -2.94 -8.50 -6.16
C ASP A 84 -2.27 -8.83 -7.50
N THR A 85 -2.04 -10.11 -7.76
CA THR A 85 -1.35 -10.59 -8.97
C THR A 85 -2.18 -10.41 -10.24
N ALA A 86 -3.47 -10.09 -10.14
CA ALA A 86 -4.28 -9.75 -11.30
C ALA A 86 -4.05 -8.32 -11.82
N VAL A 87 -3.26 -7.51 -11.10
CA VAL A 87 -2.99 -6.11 -11.45
C VAL A 87 -1.59 -6.02 -12.05
N GLU A 88 -1.52 -5.84 -13.36
CA GLU A 88 -0.27 -5.62 -14.10
C GLU A 88 -0.20 -4.19 -14.62
N LEU A 89 1.01 -3.62 -14.70
CA LEU A 89 1.22 -2.23 -15.09
C LEU A 89 0.70 -1.95 -16.50
N ASP A 90 0.89 -2.88 -17.43
CA ASP A 90 0.51 -2.68 -18.83
C ASP A 90 -1.01 -2.73 -19.00
N ASP A 91 -1.71 -3.63 -18.32
CA ASP A 91 -3.19 -3.63 -18.27
C ASP A 91 -3.74 -2.32 -17.68
N VAL A 92 -3.07 -1.80 -16.64
CA VAL A 92 -3.43 -0.52 -16.03
C VAL A 92 -3.22 0.63 -17.01
N LYS A 93 -2.13 0.62 -17.78
CA LYS A 93 -1.86 1.64 -18.80
C LYS A 93 -2.91 1.61 -19.89
N ASP A 94 -3.17 0.43 -20.45
CA ASP A 94 -4.17 0.24 -21.51
C ASP A 94 -5.55 0.70 -21.05
N PHE A 95 -5.95 0.31 -19.84
CA PHE A 95 -7.19 0.75 -19.23
C PHE A 95 -7.27 2.28 -19.13
N THR A 96 -6.21 2.96 -18.71
CA THR A 96 -6.22 4.43 -18.54
C THR A 96 -6.02 5.22 -19.83
N ALA A 97 -5.49 4.60 -20.89
CA ALA A 97 -5.30 5.24 -22.19
C ALA A 97 -6.63 5.35 -22.96
N ASP A 98 -7.56 4.45 -22.70
CA ASP A 98 -8.89 4.46 -23.28
C ASP A 98 -9.78 5.50 -22.57
N THR A 99 -10.29 6.48 -23.33
CA THR A 99 -11.20 7.49 -22.79
C THR A 99 -12.59 6.94 -22.46
N GLU A 100 -12.98 5.79 -23.01
CA GLU A 100 -14.27 5.16 -22.72
C GLU A 100 -14.33 4.55 -21.31
N THR A 101 -13.17 4.27 -20.70
CA THR A 101 -13.09 3.70 -19.34
C THR A 101 -13.12 4.77 -18.25
N ILE A 102 -13.24 6.05 -18.60
CA ILE A 102 -13.28 7.14 -17.61
C ILE A 102 -14.49 6.95 -16.68
N GLY A 103 -14.20 6.85 -15.38
CA GLY A 103 -15.22 6.61 -14.34
C GLY A 103 -15.48 5.12 -14.06
N GLU A 104 -14.98 4.23 -14.92
CA GLU A 104 -15.03 2.79 -14.70
C GLU A 104 -13.95 2.33 -13.73
N ARG A 105 -14.13 1.11 -13.20
CA ARG A 105 -13.15 0.48 -12.31
C ARG A 105 -12.34 -0.56 -13.06
N PHE A 106 -11.02 -0.47 -12.97
CA PHE A 106 -10.11 -1.51 -13.43
C PHE A 106 -10.43 -2.83 -12.70
N LEU A 107 -10.60 -3.92 -13.46
CA LEU A 107 -11.07 -5.23 -12.98
C LEU A 107 -12.41 -5.18 -12.20
N GLY A 108 -13.23 -4.15 -12.45
CA GLY A 108 -14.48 -3.89 -11.70
C GLY A 108 -14.27 -3.50 -10.22
N ARG A 109 -13.00 -3.38 -9.79
CA ARG A 109 -12.62 -3.30 -8.37
C ARG A 109 -11.85 -2.04 -8.03
N TYR A 110 -10.87 -1.68 -8.87
CA TYR A 110 -9.86 -0.68 -8.53
C TYR A 110 -10.16 0.65 -9.22
N PRO A 111 -10.30 1.75 -8.47
CA PRO A 111 -10.17 3.08 -9.08
C PRO A 111 -8.70 3.26 -9.46
N VAL A 112 -8.47 3.66 -10.71
CA VAL A 112 -7.13 3.91 -11.24
C VAL A 112 -7.09 5.32 -11.77
N TRP A 113 -6.01 6.03 -11.48
CA TRP A 113 -5.68 7.28 -12.12
C TRP A 113 -4.20 7.26 -12.43
N MET A 114 -3.86 7.53 -13.69
CA MET A 114 -2.49 7.76 -14.05
C MET A 114 -2.24 9.26 -13.90
N MET A 115 -1.34 9.63 -12.99
CA MET A 115 -0.72 10.94 -13.11
C MET A 115 0.19 10.84 -14.33
N PRO A 116 0.06 11.70 -15.35
CA PRO A 116 0.99 11.68 -16.47
C PRO A 116 2.38 11.76 -15.88
N CYS A 117 3.15 10.69 -16.08
CA CYS A 117 4.58 10.74 -15.82
C CYS A 117 5.07 11.87 -16.72
N PHE A 118 5.78 12.86 -16.17
CA PHE A 118 6.50 13.83 -17.00
C PHE A 118 7.23 13.02 -18.07
N ALA A 119 6.80 13.14 -19.31
CA ALA A 119 7.56 12.68 -20.46
C ALA A 119 8.82 13.53 -20.43
N ALA A 120 9.86 13.02 -19.78
CA ALA A 120 11.21 13.49 -20.00
C ALA A 120 11.65 12.82 -21.31
N GLU A 121 11.41 13.55 -22.40
CA GLU A 121 12.33 13.55 -23.53
C GLU A 121 13.75 13.91 -23.06
#